data_AF-R2QP50-F1
#
_entry.id   AF-R2QP50-F1
#
_cell.length_a   1.000
_cell.length_b   1.000
_cell.length_c   1.000
_cell.angle_alpha   90.00
_cell.angle_beta   90.00
_cell.angle_gamma   90.00
#
_symmetry.space_group_name_H-M   'P 1'
#
loop_
_entity.id
_entity.type
_entity.pdbx_description
1 polymer ?
#
loop_
_entity_poly.entity_id
_entity_poly.type
_entity_poly.pdbx_seq_one_letter_code
_entity_poly.pdbx_strand_id
1 'polypeptide(L)'
;MMQQALTKSEQLKSGDIIRIVFYEQNCGIDETVFTAIVVELKECFIAIPQDFQGHIFNAAKKGAVWKIEIDWLLENDTEAYLIERFDDLVSKLWKVVPPIVMIMSEIF
;
A
#
# COMPACT_ATOMS: atom_id res chain seq x y z
N MET A 1 -2.84 -0.09 17.78
CA MET A 1 -3.74 -0.57 16.71
C MET A 1 -3.45 -2.04 16.49
N MET A 2 -4.48 -2.90 16.49
CA MET A 2 -4.31 -4.29 16.06
C MET A 2 -4.10 -4.28 14.55
N GLN A 3 -2.97 -4.81 14.09
CA GLN A 3 -2.71 -5.04 12.67
C GLN A 3 -3.47 -6.31 12.26
N GLN A 4 -4.26 -6.23 11.20
CA GLN A 4 -4.97 -7.40 10.68
C GLN A 4 -4.08 -8.08 9.63
N ALA A 5 -3.71 -9.34 9.88
CA ALA A 5 -3.01 -10.14 8.89
C ALA A 5 -3.89 -10.36 7.65
N LEU A 6 -3.29 -10.18 6.48
CA LEU A 6 -3.92 -10.35 5.19
C LEU A 6 -3.61 -11.76 4.69
N THR A 7 -4.65 -12.46 4.28
CA THR A 7 -4.55 -13.81 3.72
C THR A 7 -5.00 -13.87 2.26
N LYS A 8 -5.78 -12.86 1.80
CA LYS A 8 -6.26 -12.76 0.43
C LYS A 8 -6.41 -11.30 0.01
N SER A 9 -6.23 -11.01 -1.28
CA SER A 9 -6.30 -9.64 -1.81
C SER A 9 -7.70 -9.04 -1.75
N GLU A 10 -8.79 -9.83 -1.75
CA GLU A 10 -10.16 -9.32 -1.66
C GLU A 10 -10.46 -8.68 -0.29
N GLN A 11 -9.57 -8.87 0.69
CA GLN A 11 -9.64 -8.16 1.96
C GLN A 11 -9.20 -6.70 1.83
N LEU A 12 -8.67 -6.26 0.69
CA LEU A 12 -8.12 -4.93 0.45
C LEU A 12 -9.04 -4.08 -0.43
N LYS A 13 -8.82 -2.76 -0.33
CA LYS A 13 -9.36 -1.77 -1.25
C LYS A 13 -8.22 -0.89 -1.77
N SER A 14 -8.43 -0.27 -2.93
CA SER A 14 -7.54 0.78 -3.43
C SER A 14 -7.41 1.90 -2.40
N GLY A 15 -6.18 2.33 -2.13
CA GLY A 15 -5.84 3.36 -1.15
C GLY A 15 -5.51 2.83 0.25
N ASP A 16 -5.77 1.56 0.56
CA ASP A 16 -5.40 0.98 1.85
C ASP A 16 -3.89 1.02 2.06
N ILE A 17 -3.47 1.19 3.31
CA ILE A 17 -2.07 1.17 3.71
C ILE A 17 -1.76 -0.18 4.34
N ILE A 18 -0.76 -0.86 3.79
CA ILE A 18 -0.32 -2.17 4.24
C ILE A 18 1.16 -2.13 4.63
N ARG A 19 1.55 -3.06 5.49
CA ARG A 19 2.94 -3.37 5.81
C ARG A 19 3.24 -4.77 5.31
N ILE A 20 4.36 -4.91 4.62
CA ILE A 20 4.82 -6.19 4.06
C ILE A 20 6.14 -6.53 4.74
N VAL A 21 6.27 -7.78 5.19
CA VAL A 21 7.47 -8.38 5.76
C VAL A 21 7.90 -9.52 4.85
N PHE A 22 9.05 -9.36 4.21
CA PHE A 22 9.69 -10.38 3.40
C PHE A 22 10.80 -11.05 4.22
N TYR A 23 10.70 -12.37 4.36
CA TYR A 23 11.67 -13.16 5.11
C TYR A 23 12.78 -13.75 4.22
N GLU A 24 12.54 -13.86 2.91
CA GLU A 24 13.51 -14.43 1.97
C GLU A 24 13.88 -13.43 0.85
N GLN A 25 15.13 -13.49 0.41
CA GLN A 25 15.57 -12.80 -0.80
C GLN A 25 15.02 -13.51 -2.04
N ASN A 26 14.22 -12.77 -2.82
CA ASN A 26 13.72 -13.21 -4.11
C ASN A 26 14.30 -12.36 -5.24
N CYS A 27 14.12 -12.79 -6.50
CA CYS A 27 14.68 -12.18 -7.72
C CYS A 27 14.27 -10.71 -8.00
N GLY A 28 13.65 -10.00 -7.06
CA GLY A 28 13.29 -8.58 -7.20
C GLY A 28 13.18 -7.82 -5.88
N ILE A 29 13.08 -8.50 -4.73
CA ILE A 29 12.88 -7.88 -3.41
C ILE A 29 13.82 -8.58 -2.42
N ASP A 30 14.62 -7.80 -1.69
CA ASP A 30 15.48 -8.32 -0.62
C ASP A 30 14.66 -8.63 0.64
N GLU A 31 15.20 -9.41 1.57
CA GLU A 31 14.64 -9.52 2.92
C GLU A 31 14.47 -8.09 3.49
N THR A 32 13.23 -7.70 3.76
CA THR A 32 12.92 -6.32 4.13
C THR A 32 11.54 -6.21 4.75
N VAL A 33 11.33 -5.06 5.38
CA VAL A 33 10.01 -4.64 5.84
C VAL A 33 9.73 -3.27 5.26
N PHE A 34 8.61 -3.13 4.55
CA PHE A 34 8.20 -1.85 4.00
C PHE A 34 6.70 -1.61 4.14
N THR A 35 6.34 -0.33 4.15
CA THR A 35 4.95 0.13 4.07
C THR A 35 4.63 0.44 2.61
N ALA A 36 3.42 0.11 2.18
CA ALA A 36 2.96 0.38 0.83
C ALA A 36 1.51 0.87 0.82
N ILE A 37 1.17 1.65 -0.20
CA ILE A 37 -0.22 1.92 -0.56
C ILE A 37 -0.69 0.87 -1.57
N VAL A 38 -1.90 0.37 -1.39
CA VAL A 38 -2.56 -0.54 -2.32
C VAL A 38 -3.17 0.26 -3.45
N VAL A 39 -2.92 -0.15 -4.70
CA VAL A 39 -3.56 0.43 -5.88
C VAL A 39 -4.25 -0.66 -6.66
N GLU A 40 -5.53 -0.45 -6.94
CA GLU A 40 -6.30 -1.31 -7.83
C GLU A 40 -5.96 -1.02 -9.29
N LEU A 41 -5.60 -2.07 -10.01
CA LEU A 41 -5.57 -2.10 -11.47
C LEU A 41 -6.77 -2.91 -11.97
N LYS A 42 -7.04 -2.85 -13.27
CA LYS A 42 -8.19 -3.53 -13.90
C LYS A 42 -8.34 -5.01 -13.53
N GLU A 43 -7.24 -5.71 -13.26
CA GLU A 43 -7.19 -7.16 -13.09
C GLU A 43 -6.55 -7.62 -11.78
N CYS A 44 -5.93 -6.72 -11.00
CA CYS A 44 -5.19 -7.09 -9.80
C CYS A 44 -4.96 -5.89 -8.88
N PHE A 45 -4.55 -6.16 -7.65
CA PHE A 45 -4.01 -5.14 -6.75
C PHE A 45 -2.47 -5.15 -6.79
N ILE A 46 -1.88 -3.95 -6.75
CA ILE A 46 -0.44 -3.77 -6.59
C ILE A 46 -0.12 -3.05 -5.29
N ALA A 47 1.03 -3.37 -4.71
CA ALA A 47 1.65 -2.59 -3.64
C ALA A 47 2.62 -1.56 -4.24
N ILE A 48 2.43 -0.29 -3.91
CA ILE A 48 3.41 0.77 -4.19
C ILE A 48 4.13 1.11 -2.89
N PRO A 49 5.42 0.74 -2.73
CA PRO A 49 6.19 1.04 -1.54
C PRO A 49 6.29 2.53 -1.26
N GLN A 50 6.37 2.91 0.02
CA GLN A 50 6.60 4.30 0.44
C GLN A 50 7.89 4.88 -0.16
N ASP A 51 8.96 4.07 -0.22
CA ASP A 51 10.18 4.41 -0.97
C ASP A 51 10.13 3.81 -2.38
N PHE A 52 9.23 4.33 -3.20
CA PHE A 52 9.01 3.84 -4.56
C PHE A 52 10.25 4.01 -5.46
N GLN A 53 11.00 5.11 -5.29
CA GLN A 53 12.18 5.39 -6.09
C GLN A 53 13.32 4.40 -5.78
N GLY A 54 13.59 4.14 -4.50
CA GLY A 54 14.56 3.14 -4.09
C GLY A 54 14.20 1.75 -4.59
N HIS A 55 12.91 1.39 -4.54
CA HIS A 55 12.40 0.13 -5.07
C HIS A 55 12.64 -0.02 -6.58
N ILE A 56 12.28 0.98 -7.39
CA ILE A 56 12.53 0.94 -8.85
C ILE A 56 14.02 0.80 -9.15
N PHE A 57 14.86 1.56 -8.45
CA PHE A 57 16.32 1.51 -8.67
C PHE A 57 16.87 0.11 -8.39
N ASN A 58 16.45 -0.52 -7.29
CA ASN A 58 16.86 -1.87 -6.94
C ASN A 58 16.35 -2.91 -7.93
N ALA A 59 15.09 -2.81 -8.35
CA ALA A 59 14.51 -3.70 -9.37
C ALA A 59 15.28 -3.59 -10.69
N ALA A 60 15.56 -2.37 -11.16
CA ALA A 60 16.32 -2.14 -12.39
C ALA A 60 17.75 -2.70 -12.30
N LYS A 61 18.44 -2.51 -11.16
CA LYS A 61 19.78 -3.06 -10.91
C LYS A 61 19.82 -4.58 -10.99
N LYS A 62 18.71 -5.24 -10.62
CA LYS A 62 18.55 -6.71 -10.63
C LYS A 62 17.95 -7.26 -11.93
N GLY A 63 17.57 -6.40 -12.89
CA GLY A 63 16.86 -6.82 -14.09
C GLY A 63 15.44 -7.34 -13.82
N ALA A 64 14.84 -6.92 -12.70
CA ALA A 64 13.55 -7.36 -12.22
C ALA A 64 12.43 -6.38 -12.60
N VAL A 65 11.19 -6.86 -12.56
CA VAL A 65 10.00 -6.02 -12.72
C VAL A 65 9.75 -5.25 -11.42
N TRP A 66 9.48 -3.94 -11.53
CA TRP A 66 9.19 -3.09 -10.36
C TRP A 66 7.80 -3.35 -9.76
N LYS A 67 6.85 -3.87 -10.55
CA LYS A 67 5.47 -4.13 -10.14
C LYS A 67 5.46 -5.21 -9.05
N ILE A 68 4.80 -4.91 -7.93
CA ILE A 68 4.59 -5.85 -6.83
C ILE A 68 3.11 -6.20 -6.79
N GLU A 69 2.74 -7.37 -7.30
CA GLU A 69 1.35 -7.85 -7.26
C GLU A 69 1.02 -8.42 -5.88
N ILE A 70 -0.10 -8.03 -5.30
CA ILE A 70 -0.49 -8.45 -3.95
C ILE A 70 -0.71 -9.97 -3.88
N ASP A 71 -1.37 -10.57 -4.87
CA ASP A 71 -1.63 -12.01 -4.85
C ASP A 71 -0.31 -12.79 -4.87
N TRP A 72 0.64 -12.36 -5.70
CA TRP A 72 1.99 -12.93 -5.70
C TRP A 72 2.67 -12.79 -4.33
N LEU A 73 2.53 -11.67 -3.62
CA LEU A 73 3.06 -11.53 -2.26
C LEU A 73 2.44 -12.56 -1.30
N LEU A 74 1.12 -12.70 -1.33
CA LEU A 74 0.39 -13.55 -0.39
C LEU A 74 0.60 -15.05 -0.63
N GLU A 75 0.99 -15.43 -1.85
CA GLU A 75 1.32 -16.81 -2.22
C GLU A 75 2.77 -17.22 -1.91
N ASN A 76 3.65 -16.26 -1.65
CA ASN A 76 5.06 -16.48 -1.31
C ASN A 76 5.32 -16.31 0.19
N ASP A 77 6.55 -16.55 0.66
CA ASP A 77 6.94 -16.46 2.07
C ASP A 77 7.02 -14.99 2.55
N THR A 78 5.84 -14.37 2.59
CA THR A 78 5.63 -12.96 2.88
C THR A 78 4.45 -12.80 3.82
N GLU A 79 4.63 -11.98 4.85
CA GLU A 79 3.52 -11.57 5.69
C GLU A 79 3.06 -10.17 5.31
N ALA A 80 1.76 -10.01 5.07
CA ALA A 80 1.14 -8.73 4.79
C ALA A 80 0.15 -8.37 5.89
N TYR A 81 0.17 -7.12 6.32
CA TYR A 81 -0.63 -6.61 7.41
C TYR A 81 -1.34 -5.33 6.97
N LEU A 82 -2.66 -5.28 7.15
CA LEU A 82 -3.41 -4.04 7.02
C LEU A 82 -3.06 -3.10 8.18
N ILE A 83 -2.57 -1.92 7.85
CA ILE A 83 -2.21 -0.88 8.81
C ILE A 83 -3.34 0.13 8.96
N GLU A 84 -3.89 0.61 7.84
CA GLU A 84 -4.94 1.62 7.84
C GLU A 84 -5.81 1.51 6.59
N ARG A 85 -7.13 1.64 6.77
CA ARG A 85 -8.09 1.73 5.66
C ARG A 85 -8.13 3.15 5.12
N PHE A 86 -8.21 3.31 3.80
CA PHE A 86 -8.39 4.63 3.19
C PHE A 86 -9.64 5.34 3.71
N ASP A 87 -10.77 4.63 3.74
CA ASP A 87 -12.06 5.17 4.21
C ASP A 87 -11.98 5.69 5.67
N ASP A 88 -11.25 4.98 6.52
CA ASP A 88 -11.03 5.38 7.92
C ASP A 88 -10.14 6.61 8.03
N LEU A 89 -9.07 6.67 7.23
CA LEU A 89 -8.16 7.82 7.19
C LEU A 89 -8.89 9.09 6.75
N VAL A 90 -9.64 9.01 5.65
CA VAL A 90 -10.44 10.14 5.14
C VAL A 90 -11.47 10.58 6.18
N SER A 91 -12.18 9.62 6.80
CA SER A 91 -13.18 9.91 7.83
C SER A 91 -12.58 10.62 9.05
N LYS A 92 -11.34 10.27 9.46
CA LYS A 92 -10.63 10.97 10.53
C LYS A 92 -10.27 12.40 10.11
N LEU A 93 -9.74 12.58 8.91
CA LEU A 93 -9.33 13.90 8.41
C LEU A 93 -10.52 14.85 8.27
N TRP A 94 -11.65 14.37 7.75
CA TRP A 94 -12.85 15.19 7.60
C TRP A 94 -13.51 15.58 8.92
N LYS A 95 -13.38 14.76 9.98
CA LYS A 95 -13.80 15.14 11.34
C LYS A 95 -12.93 16.24 11.95
N VAL A 96 -11.71 16.43 11.45
CA VAL A 96 -10.76 17.44 11.94
C VAL A 96 -10.92 18.79 11.23
N VAL A 97 -11.62 18.85 10.09
CA VAL A 97 -11.94 20.12 9.42
C VAL A 97 -13.25 20.69 9.98
N PRO A 98 -13.23 21.80 10.73
CA PRO A 98 -14.47 22.45 11.16
C PRO A 98 -15.26 22.96 9.95
N PRO A 99 -16.60 23.08 10.02
CA PRO A 99 -17.47 23.45 8.89
C PRO A 99 -17.18 24.81 8.23
N ILE A 100 -16.24 25.59 8.76
CA ILE A 100 -16.03 26.99 8.40
C ILE A 100 -15.25 27.15 7.07
N VAL A 101 -14.50 26.13 6.62
CA VAL A 101 -13.65 26.27 5.42
C VAL A 101 -14.42 26.05 4.09
N MET A 102 -15.67 25.57 4.12
CA MET A 102 -16.51 25.41 2.92
C MET A 102 -17.31 26.66 2.50
N ILE A 103 -16.97 27.86 2.98
CA ILE A 103 -17.67 29.10 2.58
C ILE A 103 -16.84 29.97 1.60
N MET A 104 -15.60 29.60 1.28
CA MET A 104 -14.71 30.51 0.53
C MET A 104 -14.37 30.12 -0.92
N SER A 105 -15.05 29.15 -1.53
CA SER A 105 -14.85 28.82 -2.96
C SER A 105 -15.97 29.28 -3.91
N GLU A 106 -17.01 29.97 -3.42
CA GLU A 106 -18.10 30.51 -4.27
C GLU A 106 -18.16 32.05 -4.29
N ILE A 107 -17.10 32.73 -3.87
CA ILE A 107 -16.98 34.19 -4.00
C ILE A 107 -15.64 34.51 -4.65
N PHE A 108 -15.48 34.22 -5.94
CA PHE A 108 -14.66 34.96 -6.91
C PHE A 108 -15.04 34.56 -8.34
#